data_AF-A0A1S1HGI8-F1
#
_entry.id   AF-A0A1S1HGI8-F1
#
_cell.length_a   1.000
_cell.length_b   1.000
_cell.length_c   1.000
_cell.angle_alpha   90.00
_cell.angle_beta   90.00
_cell.angle_gamma   90.00
#
_symmetry.space_group_name_H-M   'P 1'
#
loop_
_entity.id
_entity.type
_entity.pdbx_description
1 polymer ?
#
loop_
_entity_poly.entity_id
_entity_poly.type
_entity_poly.pdbx_seq_one_letter_code
_entity_poly.pdbx_strand_id
1 'polypeptide(L)'
;MKRYAYGWITAAFFLISIAGHWIFGWFAFVDEARAHHQSPEMSSYLFEMARDTFENWQSEFLQLIWQVVGLAYFLYIGSPASKENDDRLEAKVDELLRYAGGRDADGLIEEIDRRYLRTGGHAKPHAHGDLGHE
;
A
#
# COMPACT_ATOMS: atom_id res chain seq x y z
N MET A 1 5.17 -14.88 17.82
CA MET A 1 4.86 -15.55 16.53
C MET A 1 3.72 -14.85 15.79
N LYS A 2 2.52 -14.64 16.37
CA LYS A 2 1.35 -14.03 15.68
C LYS A 2 1.59 -12.67 15.01
N ARG A 3 2.42 -11.79 15.60
CA ARG A 3 2.73 -10.45 15.05
C ARG A 3 3.41 -10.43 13.67
N TYR A 4 3.95 -11.57 13.22
CA TYR A 4 4.58 -11.69 11.89
C TYR A 4 3.90 -12.75 11.03
N ALA A 5 2.71 -13.22 11.41
CA ALA A 5 2.03 -14.31 10.71
C ALA A 5 1.82 -13.98 9.23
N TYR A 6 1.42 -12.74 8.92
CA TYR A 6 1.28 -12.28 7.53
C TYR A 6 2.61 -12.41 6.75
N GLY A 7 3.71 -11.88 7.30
CA GLY A 7 5.02 -11.95 6.64
C GLY A 7 5.48 -13.39 6.38
N TRP A 8 5.30 -14.29 7.36
CA TRP A 8 5.67 -15.70 7.20
C TRP A 8 4.81 -16.43 6.18
N ILE A 9 3.49 -16.19 6.17
CA ILE A 9 2.58 -16.80 5.20
C ILE A 9 2.92 -16.31 3.79
N THR A 10 3.11 -15.00 3.60
CA THR A 10 3.51 -14.42 2.31
C THR A 10 4.87 -14.96 1.86
N ALA A 11 5.85 -15.05 2.75
CA ALA A 11 7.15 -15.63 2.42
C ALA A 11 7.04 -17.10 2.01
N ALA A 12 6.19 -17.88 2.68
CA ALA A 12 5.95 -19.27 2.31
C ALA A 12 5.32 -19.37 0.90
N PHE A 13 4.28 -18.58 0.61
CA PHE A 13 3.69 -18.55 -0.73
C PHE A 13 4.69 -18.12 -1.79
N PHE A 14 5.51 -17.11 -1.51
CA PHE A 14 6.57 -16.64 -2.40
C PHE A 14 7.61 -17.74 -2.69
N LEU A 15 8.07 -18.45 -1.66
CA LEU A 15 9.04 -19.53 -1.81
C LEU A 15 8.45 -20.71 -2.61
N ILE A 16 7.18 -21.04 -2.37
CA ILE A 16 6.48 -22.08 -3.14
C ILE A 16 6.32 -21.65 -4.60
N SER A 17 5.94 -20.39 -4.85
CA SER A 17 5.74 -19.90 -6.21
C SER A 17 7.05 -19.78 -6.98
N ILE A 18 8.13 -19.30 -6.36
CA ILE A 18 9.43 -19.18 -7.05
C ILE A 18 10.03 -20.56 -7.30
N ALA A 19 9.91 -21.50 -6.36
CA ALA A 19 10.32 -22.89 -6.59
C ALA A 19 9.50 -23.51 -7.74
N GLY A 20 8.18 -23.30 -7.75
CA GLY A 20 7.31 -23.74 -8.84
C GLY A 20 7.74 -23.15 -10.19
N HIS A 21 7.98 -21.84 -10.26
CA HIS A 21 8.42 -21.15 -11.47
C HIS A 21 9.69 -21.79 -12.06
N TRP A 22 10.69 -22.07 -11.22
CA TRP A 22 11.92 -22.73 -11.67
C TRP A 22 11.67 -24.20 -12.05
N ILE A 23 10.94 -24.98 -11.24
CA ILE A 23 10.65 -26.40 -11.53
C ILE A 23 9.89 -26.55 -12.86
N PHE A 24 8.84 -25.76 -13.08
CA PHE A 24 8.09 -25.80 -14.34
C PHE A 24 8.91 -25.24 -15.51
N GLY A 25 9.75 -24.23 -15.26
CA GLY A 25 10.72 -23.74 -16.23
C GLY A 25 11.71 -24.83 -16.68
N TRP A 26 12.14 -25.71 -15.76
CA TRP A 26 12.99 -26.85 -16.12
C TRP A 26 12.29 -27.81 -17.07
N PHE A 27 11.03 -28.14 -16.81
CA PHE A 27 10.26 -29.00 -17.69
C PHE A 27 10.09 -28.39 -19.09
N ALA A 28 9.79 -27.09 -19.17
CA ALA A 28 9.69 -26.38 -20.44
C ALA A 28 11.04 -26.35 -21.18
N PHE A 29 12.13 -26.01 -20.49
CA PHE A 29 13.48 -25.96 -21.06
C PHE A 29 13.93 -27.31 -21.62
N VAL A 30 13.68 -28.40 -20.88
CA VAL A 30 14.02 -29.76 -21.33
C VAL A 30 13.17 -30.18 -22.52
N ASP A 31 11.89 -29.82 -22.56
CA ASP A 31 11.01 -30.14 -23.69
C ASP A 31 11.46 -29.40 -24.96
N GLU A 32 11.81 -28.12 -24.84
CA GLU A 32 12.36 -27.30 -25.92
C GLU A 32 13.69 -27.88 -26.45
N ALA A 33 14.63 -28.20 -25.55
CA ALA A 33 15.90 -28.80 -25.93
C ALA A 33 15.70 -30.13 -26.67
N ARG A 34 14.74 -30.96 -26.23
CA ARG A 34 14.40 -32.23 -26.90
C ARG A 34 13.80 -32.00 -28.28
N ALA A 35 12.90 -31.02 -28.42
CA ALA A 35 12.29 -30.65 -29.70
C ALA A 35 13.36 -30.20 -30.72
N HIS A 36 14.42 -29.56 -30.24
CA HIS A 36 15.56 -29.12 -31.04
C HIS A 36 16.70 -30.15 -31.17
N HIS A 37 16.52 -31.38 -30.69
CA HIS A 37 17.55 -32.44 -30.66
C HIS A 37 18.84 -32.03 -29.93
N GLN A 38 18.74 -31.16 -28.94
CA GLN A 38 19.82 -30.70 -28.10
C GLN A 38 19.81 -31.42 -26.74
N SER A 39 20.97 -31.46 -26.09
CA SER A 39 21.06 -31.93 -24.70
C SER A 39 20.84 -30.75 -23.75
N PRO A 40 19.94 -30.85 -22.75
CA PRO A 40 19.72 -29.77 -21.81
C PRO A 40 20.95 -29.56 -20.92
N GLU A 41 21.54 -28.37 -20.98
CA GLU A 41 22.67 -27.97 -20.15
C GLU A 41 22.18 -27.17 -18.93
N MET A 42 22.60 -27.61 -17.73
CA MET A 42 22.19 -26.98 -16.47
C MET A 42 22.63 -25.50 -16.38
N SER A 43 23.82 -25.16 -16.89
CA SER A 43 24.32 -23.77 -16.90
C SER A 43 23.43 -22.83 -17.72
N SER A 44 22.98 -23.30 -18.88
CA SER A 44 22.13 -22.53 -19.78
C SER A 44 20.75 -22.32 -19.17
N TYR A 45 20.17 -23.36 -18.59
CA TYR A 45 18.92 -23.28 -17.84
C TYR A 45 19.00 -22.28 -16.67
N LEU A 46 20.06 -22.33 -15.85
CA LEU A 46 20.22 -21.41 -14.72
C LEU A 46 20.31 -19.95 -15.17
N PHE A 47 21.01 -19.69 -16.28
CA PHE A 47 21.13 -18.33 -16.83
C PHE A 47 19.81 -17.84 -17.41
N GLU A 48 19.10 -18.68 -18.16
CA GLU A 48 17.79 -18.38 -18.73
C GLU A 48 16.75 -18.11 -17.63
N MET A 49 16.61 -18.99 -16.66
CA MET A 49 15.67 -18.78 -15.55
C MET A 49 16.02 -17.57 -14.69
N ALA A 50 17.32 -17.30 -14.47
CA ALA A 50 17.73 -16.10 -13.77
C ALA A 50 17.33 -14.86 -14.55
N ARG A 51 17.59 -14.83 -15.87
CA ARG A 51 17.20 -13.75 -16.75
C ARG A 51 15.69 -13.53 -16.72
N ASP A 52 14.89 -14.57 -16.92
CA ASP A 52 13.42 -14.49 -16.91
C ASP A 52 12.90 -13.99 -15.56
N THR A 53 13.47 -14.47 -14.45
CA THR A 53 13.15 -14.00 -13.11
C THR A 53 13.46 -12.51 -12.97
N PHE A 54 14.65 -12.06 -13.41
CA PHE A 54 15.06 -10.66 -13.31
C PHE A 54 14.29 -9.74 -14.25
N GLU A 55 13.93 -10.18 -15.45
CA GLU A 55 13.10 -9.42 -16.39
C GLU A 55 11.69 -9.21 -15.81
N ASN A 56 11.08 -10.25 -15.24
CA ASN A 56 9.81 -10.13 -14.55
C ASN A 56 9.90 -9.21 -13.32
N TRP A 57 10.96 -9.31 -12.54
CA TRP A 57 11.16 -8.42 -11.39
C TRP A 57 11.34 -6.97 -11.84
N GLN A 58 12.15 -6.73 -12.87
CA GLN A 58 12.37 -5.39 -13.42
C GLN A 58 11.05 -4.74 -13.83
N SER A 59 10.21 -5.45 -14.61
CA SER A 59 8.95 -4.91 -15.10
C SER A 59 7.95 -4.64 -13.97
N GLU A 60 7.83 -5.57 -13.02
CA GLU A 60 6.93 -5.43 -11.88
C GLU A 60 7.36 -4.30 -10.93
N PHE A 61 8.66 -4.14 -10.66
CA PHE A 61 9.16 -3.00 -9.87
C PHE A 61 8.90 -1.67 -10.57
N LEU A 62 9.13 -1.60 -11.89
CA LEU A 62 8.85 -0.38 -12.65
C LEU A 62 7.37 -0.04 -12.58
N GLN A 63 6.48 -1.03 -12.75
CA GLN A 63 5.04 -0.87 -12.62
C GLN A 63 4.65 -0.40 -11.21
N LEU A 64 5.14 -1.05 -10.16
CA LEU A 64 4.81 -0.70 -8.77
C LEU A 64 5.30 0.70 -8.42
N ILE A 65 6.52 1.08 -8.81
CA ILE A 65 7.05 2.43 -8.61
C ILE A 65 6.17 3.44 -9.34
N TRP A 66 5.85 3.18 -10.61
CA TRP A 66 5.02 4.09 -11.40
C TRP A 66 3.61 4.23 -10.81
N GLN A 67 3.03 3.14 -10.33
CA GLN A 67 1.73 3.13 -9.68
C GLN A 67 1.75 3.90 -8.36
N VAL A 68 2.71 3.63 -7.47
CA VAL A 68 2.80 4.32 -6.17
C VAL A 68 3.08 5.81 -6.36
N VAL A 69 4.03 6.17 -7.21
CA VAL A 69 4.37 7.57 -7.49
C VAL A 69 3.21 8.27 -8.19
N GLY A 70 2.58 7.63 -9.19
CA GLY A 70 1.45 8.19 -9.91
C GLY A 70 0.23 8.40 -9.01
N LEU A 71 -0.12 7.41 -8.18
CA LEU A 71 -1.20 7.53 -7.20
C LEU A 71 -0.88 8.58 -6.14
N ALA A 72 0.35 8.62 -5.61
CA ALA A 72 0.76 9.65 -4.66
C ALA A 72 0.70 11.06 -5.27
N TYR A 73 1.10 11.20 -6.54
CA TYR A 73 1.02 12.45 -7.28
C TYR A 73 -0.44 12.89 -7.51
N PHE A 74 -1.33 11.98 -7.91
CA PHE A 74 -2.76 12.30 -8.04
C PHE A 74 -3.44 12.57 -6.70
N LEU A 75 -3.02 11.90 -5.62
CA LEU A 75 -3.46 12.24 -4.28
C LEU A 75 -3.00 13.64 -3.86
N TYR A 76 -1.77 14.02 -4.22
CA TYR A 76 -1.23 15.35 -3.92
C TYR A 76 -1.95 16.45 -4.73
N ILE A 77 -2.15 16.24 -6.03
CA ILE A 77 -2.79 17.24 -6.91
C ILE A 77 -4.31 17.06 -6.90
N GLY A 78 -4.96 17.79 -5.99
CA GLY A 78 -6.39 18.06 -6.09
C GLY A 78 -7.31 16.88 -5.74
N SER A 79 -6.78 15.83 -5.10
CA SER A 79 -7.64 14.81 -4.50
C SER A 79 -8.47 15.43 -3.37
N PRO A 80 -9.80 15.18 -3.33
CA PRO A 80 -10.62 15.49 -2.15
C PRO A 80 -10.16 14.78 -0.87
N ALA A 81 -9.36 13.71 -1.01
CA ALA A 81 -8.73 12.98 0.09
C ALA A 81 -7.30 13.49 0.40
N SER A 82 -6.90 14.62 -0.17
CA SER A 82 -5.65 15.29 0.20
C SER A 82 -5.81 15.97 1.56
N LYS A 83 -4.74 15.94 2.36
CA LYS A 83 -4.67 16.62 3.65
C LYS A 83 -5.06 18.11 3.55
N GLU A 84 -4.66 18.78 2.46
CA GLU A 84 -5.02 20.18 2.26
C GLU A 84 -6.54 20.39 2.10
N ASN A 85 -7.24 19.44 1.47
CA ASN A 85 -8.68 19.52 1.32
C ASN A 85 -9.39 19.31 2.67
N ASP A 86 -8.91 18.36 3.47
CA ASP A 86 -9.42 18.14 4.83
C ASP A 86 -9.18 19.38 5.72
N ASP A 87 -7.95 19.92 5.73
CA ASP A 87 -7.59 21.13 6.48
C ASP A 87 -8.48 22.33 6.06
N ARG A 88 -8.82 22.45 4.76
CA ARG A 88 -9.75 23.49 4.24
C ARG A 88 -11.20 23.26 4.65
N LEU A 89 -11.67 22.02 4.66
CA LEU A 89 -13.02 21.68 5.11
C LEU A 89 -13.18 21.98 6.59
N GLU A 90 -12.21 21.55 7.41
CA GLU A 90 -12.17 21.82 8.84
C GLU A 90 -12.19 23.33 9.12
N ALA A 91 -11.35 24.13 8.45
CA ALA A 91 -11.34 25.58 8.64
C ALA A 91 -12.70 26.24 8.32
N LYS A 92 -13.43 25.74 7.32
CA LYS A 92 -14.79 26.23 7.01
C LYS A 92 -15.80 25.83 8.09
N VAL A 93 -15.68 24.62 8.65
CA VAL A 93 -16.55 24.15 9.73
C VAL A 93 -16.28 24.94 11.01
N ASP A 94 -15.01 25.22 11.33
CA ASP A 94 -14.61 26.04 12.48
C ASP A 94 -15.24 27.44 12.40
N GLU A 95 -15.20 28.08 11.22
CA GLU A 95 -15.85 29.39 11.01
C GLU A 95 -17.38 29.32 11.14
N LEU A 96 -18.03 28.24 10.68
CA LEU A 96 -19.47 28.04 10.88
C LEU A 96 -19.82 27.82 12.36
N LEU A 97 -19.00 27.06 13.09
CA LEU A 97 -19.18 26.83 14.53
C LEU A 97 -19.01 28.13 15.31
N ARG A 98 -18.05 28.99 14.96
CA ARG A 98 -17.92 30.34 15.54
C ARG A 98 -19.12 31.21 15.27
N TYR A 99 -19.66 31.17 14.05
CA TYR A 99 -20.85 31.92 13.70
C TYR A 99 -22.11 31.44 14.43
N ALA A 100 -22.28 30.13 14.58
CA ALA A 100 -23.48 29.53 15.18
C ALA A 100 -23.41 29.38 16.72
N GLY A 101 -22.23 29.10 17.27
CA GLY A 101 -22.01 28.71 18.68
C GLY A 101 -21.81 29.87 19.67
N GLY A 102 -21.76 31.13 19.20
CA GLY A 102 -21.67 32.29 20.07
C GLY A 102 -20.39 32.30 20.93
N ARG A 103 -20.51 32.57 22.24
CA ARG A 103 -19.34 32.75 23.14
C ARG A 103 -18.57 31.46 23.47
N ASP A 104 -19.17 30.30 23.27
CA ASP A 104 -18.61 29.00 23.68
C ASP A 104 -18.01 28.21 22.50
N ALA A 105 -18.07 28.77 21.29
CA ALA A 105 -17.66 28.09 20.07
C ALA A 105 -16.19 27.66 20.08
N ASP A 106 -15.28 28.51 20.56
CA ASP A 106 -13.85 28.19 20.60
C ASP A 106 -13.55 27.05 21.59
N GLY A 107 -14.30 26.96 22.70
CA GLY A 107 -14.17 25.86 23.66
C GLY A 107 -14.60 24.51 23.06
N LEU A 108 -15.69 24.51 22.27
CA LEU A 108 -16.17 23.33 21.58
C LEU A 108 -15.17 22.84 20.51
N ILE A 109 -14.59 23.77 19.72
CA ILE A 109 -13.57 23.45 18.73
C ILE A 109 -12.33 22.85 19.41
N GLU A 110 -11.86 23.44 20.51
CA GLU A 110 -10.70 22.91 21.24
C GLU A 110 -10.95 21.52 21.83
N GLU A 111 -12.17 21.23 22.29
CA GLU A 111 -12.55 19.89 22.76
C GLU A 111 -12.51 18.85 21.62
N ILE A 112 -13.07 19.19 20.46
CA ILE A 112 -13.08 18.34 19.27
C ILE A 112 -11.63 18.08 18.82
N ASP A 113 -10.81 19.12 18.70
CA ASP A 113 -9.41 19.02 18.29
C ASP A 113 -8.59 18.13 19.23
N ARG A 114 -8.80 18.24 20.55
CA ARG A 114 -8.17 17.36 21.54
C ARG A 114 -8.62 15.92 21.39
N ARG A 115 -9.92 15.68 21.19
CA ARG A 115 -10.51 14.35 21.08
C ARG A 115 -9.99 13.60 19.85
N TYR A 116 -9.82 14.31 18.74
CA TYR A 116 -9.35 13.75 17.47
C TYR A 116 -7.85 13.98 17.20
N LEU A 117 -7.10 14.55 18.16
CA LEU A 117 -5.64 14.74 18.11
C LEU A 117 -5.15 15.60 16.93
N ARG A 118 -5.91 16.62 16.53
CA ARG A 118 -5.64 17.46 15.34
C ARG A 118 -4.27 18.13 15.34
N THR A 119 -3.80 18.60 16.51
CA THR A 119 -2.59 19.42 16.64
C THR A 119 -1.39 18.71 17.29
N GLY A 120 -1.57 17.52 17.87
CA GLY A 120 -0.57 16.99 18.81
C GLY A 120 -0.47 15.48 18.99
N GLY A 121 -1.02 14.64 18.12
CA GLY A 121 -0.92 13.19 18.31
C GLY A 121 -0.87 12.35 17.04
N HIS A 122 -0.23 11.19 17.14
CA HIS A 122 -0.39 10.12 16.16
C HIS A 122 -1.85 9.66 16.17
N ALA A 123 -2.46 9.51 14.98
CA ALA A 123 -3.85 9.12 14.81
C ALA A 123 -4.21 7.92 15.71
N LYS A 124 -5.14 8.12 16.64
CA LYS A 124 -5.74 7.02 17.41
C LYS A 124 -6.98 6.51 16.66
N PRO A 125 -7.29 5.20 16.73
CA PRO A 125 -8.52 4.65 16.15
C PRO A 125 -9.74 5.40 16.69
N HIS A 126 -10.67 5.76 15.81
CA HIS A 126 -11.88 6.51 16.15
C HIS A 126 -12.64 5.85 17.30
N ALA A 127 -12.72 6.54 18.44
CA ALA A 127 -13.64 6.16 19.51
C ALA A 127 -15.03 6.69 19.13
N HIS A 128 -15.91 5.82 18.64
CA HIS A 128 -17.33 6.13 18.51
C HIS A 128 -17.95 6.20 19.91
N GLY A 129 -17.98 7.38 20.50
CA GLY A 129 -18.75 7.67 21.71
C GLY A 129 -19.97 8.52 21.35
N ASP A 130 -21.16 8.04 21.72
CA ASP A 130 -22.47 8.66 21.55
C ASP A 130 -22.46 10.17 21.76
N LEU A 131 -22.79 10.92 20.71
CA LEU A 131 -23.30 12.29 20.84
C LEU A 131 -24.77 12.21 21.25
N GLY A 132 -25.01 11.81 22.50
CA GLY A 132 -26.28 12.03 23.16
C GLY A 132 -26.38 13.49 23.59
N HIS A 133 -26.99 14.32 22.74
CA HIS A 133 -27.49 15.63 23.16
C HIS A 133 -28.96 15.44 23.57
N GLU A 134 -29.20 15.41 24.88
CA GLU A 134 -30.51 15.69 25.49
C GLU A 134 -30.70 17.21 25.65
#